data_AF-A0A519RXQ7-F1
#
_entry.id   AF-A0A519RXQ7-F1
#
_cell.length_a   1.000
_cell.length_b   1.000
_cell.length_c   1.000
_cell.angle_alpha   90.00
_cell.angle_beta   90.00
_cell.angle_gamma   90.00
#
_symmetry.space_group_name_H-M   'P 1'
#
loop_
_entity.id
_entity.type
_entity.pdbx_description
1 polymer ?
#
loop_
_entity_poly.entity_id
_entity_poly.type
_entity_poly.pdbx_seq_one_letter_code
_entity_poly.pdbx_strand_id
1 'polypeptide(L)'
;MVKIFFGWLLLLSSFGAHAQSASPAFIKISHLGTAGRPIPDLYLATQEPALSVEQGIDGRYKFQSVCLLSDAEFNPLLRSAKSYLAKTKSDSKNTKYGTFEITIGSPAEVKKGIYARSKALTFFNAAVQVLQKNAADADTNEALRRLRSTSRRLESPAE
;
A
#
# COMPACT_ATOMS: atom_id res chain seq x y z
N MET A 1 -19.90 15.47 60.06
CA MET A 1 -20.58 15.48 58.74
C MET A 1 -19.48 15.61 57.67
N VAL A 2 -18.87 14.49 57.29
CA VAL A 2 -17.65 14.45 56.45
C VAL A 2 -17.95 13.62 55.22
N LYS A 3 -18.44 14.20 54.12
CA LYS A 3 -18.56 13.51 52.81
C LYS A 3 -18.73 14.45 51.60
N ILE A 4 -17.92 15.50 51.40
CA ILE A 4 -17.95 16.21 50.10
C ILE A 4 -16.58 16.80 49.74
N PHE A 5 -15.56 15.98 49.45
CA PHE A 5 -14.31 16.50 48.86
C PHE A 5 -13.55 15.53 47.93
N PHE A 6 -14.16 14.42 47.51
CA PHE A 6 -13.46 13.38 46.73
C PHE A 6 -14.18 12.95 45.44
N GLY A 7 -15.06 13.80 44.90
CA GLY A 7 -15.87 13.47 43.73
C GLY A 7 -15.52 14.22 42.43
N TRP A 8 -14.56 15.15 42.46
CA TRP A 8 -14.32 16.07 41.33
C TRP A 8 -12.91 16.01 40.73
N LEU A 9 -12.05 15.09 41.19
CA LEU A 9 -10.69 14.92 40.63
C LEU A 9 -10.55 13.71 39.69
N LEU A 10 -11.64 13.01 39.38
CA LEU A 10 -11.64 11.83 38.49
C LEU A 10 -12.22 12.09 37.10
N LEU A 11 -12.49 13.37 36.75
CA LEU A 11 -13.01 13.76 35.43
C LEU A 11 -11.95 14.33 34.48
N LEU A 12 -10.66 14.30 34.85
CA LEU A 12 -9.56 14.83 34.01
C LEU A 12 -8.76 13.75 33.26
N SER A 13 -9.08 12.46 33.43
CA SER A 13 -8.29 11.35 32.87
C SER A 13 -8.90 10.63 31.67
N SER A 14 -10.02 11.09 31.11
CA SER A 14 -10.75 10.33 30.07
C SER A 14 -10.80 10.94 28.68
N PHE A 15 -9.95 11.94 28.38
CA PHE A 15 -9.73 12.38 26.98
C PHE A 15 -8.27 12.21 26.55
N GLY A 16 -7.66 11.10 26.96
CA GLY A 16 -6.68 10.42 26.11
C GLY A 16 -7.43 9.65 25.02
N ALA A 17 -8.23 10.32 24.20
CA ALA A 17 -8.64 9.75 22.94
C ALA A 17 -7.34 9.50 22.19
N HIS A 18 -6.88 8.25 22.18
CA HIS A 18 -5.89 7.81 21.23
C HIS A 18 -6.40 8.34 19.90
N ALA A 19 -5.64 9.26 19.30
CA ALA A 19 -5.77 9.58 17.90
C ALA A 19 -5.55 8.24 17.21
N GLN A 20 -6.64 7.51 16.99
CA GLN A 20 -6.68 6.34 16.14
C GLN A 20 -6.28 6.94 14.80
N SER A 21 -4.98 6.87 14.52
CA SER A 21 -4.35 7.38 13.32
C SER A 21 -5.07 6.67 12.20
N ALA A 22 -6.09 7.34 11.66
CA ALA A 22 -6.90 6.88 10.56
C ALA A 22 -5.95 6.86 9.37
N SER A 23 -5.23 5.75 9.28
CA SER A 23 -4.15 5.60 8.34
C SER A 23 -4.73 5.75 6.95
N PRO A 24 -4.22 6.70 6.14
CA PRO A 24 -4.76 6.95 4.81
C PRO A 24 -4.78 5.66 3.99
N ALA A 25 -5.72 5.57 3.06
CA ALA A 25 -5.75 4.43 2.17
C ALA A 25 -4.46 4.38 1.33
N PHE A 26 -3.93 3.17 1.16
CA PHE A 26 -2.68 2.95 0.43
C PHE A 26 -2.69 1.63 -0.34
N ILE A 27 -1.82 1.55 -1.35
CA ILE A 27 -1.47 0.32 -2.05
C ILE A 27 0.04 0.17 -1.96
N LYS A 28 0.49 -0.90 -1.32
CA LYS A 28 1.90 -1.31 -1.28
C LYS A 28 2.09 -2.53 -2.17
N ILE A 29 3.11 -2.50 -3.01
CA ILE A 29 3.55 -3.59 -3.86
C ILE A 29 4.96 -3.96 -3.41
N SER A 30 5.12 -5.18 -2.90
CA SER A 30 6.40 -5.69 -2.42
C SER A 30 6.85 -6.87 -3.27
N HIS A 31 8.14 -6.93 -3.60
CA HIS A 31 8.72 -8.11 -4.26
C HIS A 31 9.25 -9.09 -3.21
N LEU A 32 8.68 -10.29 -3.14
CA LEU A 32 9.03 -11.29 -2.13
C LEU A 32 10.08 -12.33 -2.60
N GLY A 33 10.44 -12.33 -3.89
CA GLY A 33 11.39 -13.29 -4.46
C GLY A 33 12.83 -13.05 -4.02
N THR A 34 13.61 -14.12 -3.93
CA THR A 34 14.99 -14.09 -3.39
C THR A 34 16.09 -14.32 -4.43
N ALA A 35 15.75 -14.78 -5.64
CA ALA A 35 16.71 -14.94 -6.73
C ALA A 35 16.50 -13.84 -7.80
N GLY A 36 17.57 -13.07 -8.07
CA GLY A 36 17.60 -11.99 -9.06
C GLY A 36 17.78 -10.59 -8.43
N ARG A 37 17.78 -9.55 -9.27
CA ARG A 37 17.90 -8.15 -8.81
C ARG A 37 16.64 -7.77 -8.01
N PRO A 38 16.74 -7.34 -6.74
CA PRO A 38 15.57 -6.91 -5.96
C PRO A 38 14.83 -5.78 -6.67
N ILE A 39 13.50 -5.87 -6.70
CA ILE A 39 12.63 -4.79 -7.19
C ILE A 39 12.25 -3.94 -5.97
N PRO A 40 12.54 -2.62 -5.97
CA PRO A 40 12.12 -1.74 -4.88
C PRO A 40 10.61 -1.81 -4.69
N ASP A 41 10.18 -1.78 -3.44
CA ASP A 41 8.76 -1.67 -3.11
C ASP A 41 8.20 -0.40 -3.76
N LEU A 42 6.95 -0.48 -4.22
CA LEU A 42 6.20 0.66 -4.73
C LEU A 42 5.03 0.93 -3.79
N TYR A 43 4.94 2.17 -3.31
CA TYR A 43 3.89 2.61 -2.42
C TYR A 43 3.09 3.71 -3.10
N LEU A 44 1.78 3.53 -3.22
CA LEU A 44 0.85 4.48 -3.84
C LEU A 44 -0.15 4.91 -2.78
N ALA A 45 -0.25 6.21 -2.51
CA ALA A 45 -1.12 6.76 -1.49
C ALA A 45 -1.49 8.21 -1.80
N THR A 46 -2.44 8.78 -1.07
CA THR A 46 -2.86 10.19 -1.23
C THR A 46 -2.11 11.15 -0.34
N GLN A 47 -1.45 10.64 0.70
CA GLN A 47 -0.59 11.39 1.60
C GLN A 47 0.55 10.48 2.05
N GLU A 48 1.61 11.09 2.59
CA GLU A 48 2.73 10.31 3.10
C GLU A 48 2.24 9.36 4.21
N PRO A 49 2.56 8.07 4.12
CA PRO A 49 2.15 7.11 5.11
C PRO A 49 2.88 7.35 6.42
N ALA A 50 2.15 7.30 7.54
CA ALA A 50 2.75 7.33 8.86
C ALA A 50 3.64 6.09 9.04
N LEU A 51 4.78 6.23 9.71
CA LEU A 51 5.64 5.08 10.05
C LEU A 51 4.85 4.10 10.91
N SER A 52 4.36 3.01 10.31
CA SER A 52 3.55 2.00 10.96
C SER A 52 3.96 0.61 10.47
N VAL A 53 4.19 -0.28 11.43
CA VAL A 53 4.53 -1.69 11.19
C VAL A 53 3.43 -2.38 10.38
N GLU A 54 2.17 -1.99 10.58
CA GLU A 54 1.00 -2.55 9.88
C GLU A 54 0.98 -2.17 8.40
N GLN A 55 1.54 -1.01 8.06
CA GLN A 55 1.73 -0.56 6.67
C GLN A 55 2.97 -1.19 6.03
N GLY A 56 3.70 -2.01 6.78
CA GLY A 56 4.95 -2.61 6.36
C GLY A 56 6.05 -1.57 6.19
N ILE A 57 5.95 -0.42 6.87
CA ILE A 57 6.93 0.66 6.88
C ILE A 57 7.65 0.56 8.22
N ASP A 58 8.64 -0.34 8.29
CA ASP A 58 9.60 -0.31 9.40
C ASP A 58 10.57 0.87 9.15
N GLY A 59 11.19 1.41 10.21
CA GLY A 59 12.07 2.59 10.13
C GLY A 59 13.31 2.43 9.22
N ARG A 60 13.39 1.38 8.39
CA ARG A 60 14.36 1.15 7.32
C ARG A 60 13.84 1.59 5.94
N TYR A 61 12.59 2.05 5.86
CA TYR A 61 11.99 2.54 4.61
C TYR A 61 12.71 3.79 4.09
N LYS A 62 13.17 3.72 2.84
CA LYS A 62 13.57 4.90 2.09
C LYS A 62 12.32 5.51 1.46
N PHE A 63 11.97 6.73 1.86
CA PHE A 63 10.90 7.58 1.29
C PHE A 63 10.91 7.68 -0.25
N GLN A 64 12.02 7.29 -0.89
CA GLN A 64 12.18 7.20 -2.34
C GLN A 64 11.18 6.27 -3.04
N SER A 65 10.40 5.45 -2.34
CA SER A 65 9.46 4.45 -2.90
C SER A 65 7.98 4.87 -2.92
N VAL A 66 7.66 6.05 -2.38
CA VAL A 66 6.28 6.56 -2.28
C VAL A 66 5.96 7.43 -3.50
N CYS A 67 4.82 7.17 -4.14
CA CYS A 67 4.20 8.07 -5.10
C CYS A 67 2.90 8.58 -4.51
N LEU A 68 2.82 9.90 -4.33
CA LEU A 68 1.62 10.58 -3.89
C LEU A 68 0.72 10.82 -5.10
N LEU A 69 -0.54 10.47 -4.98
CA LEU A 69 -1.52 10.60 -6.05
C LEU A 69 -2.65 11.47 -5.52
N SER A 70 -3.26 12.29 -6.37
CA SER A 70 -4.48 12.99 -5.97
C SER A 70 -5.61 11.97 -5.69
N ASP A 71 -6.64 12.37 -4.93
CA ASP A 71 -7.81 11.52 -4.70
C ASP A 71 -8.48 11.08 -6.01
N ALA A 72 -8.44 11.94 -7.05
CA ALA A 72 -9.01 11.65 -8.36
C ALA A 72 -8.27 10.52 -9.09
N GLU A 73 -6.94 10.45 -8.93
CA GLU A 73 -6.09 9.41 -9.52
C GLU A 73 -6.09 8.13 -8.67
N PHE A 74 -6.08 8.29 -7.34
CA PHE A 74 -5.95 7.17 -6.42
C PHE A 74 -7.24 6.36 -6.27
N ASN A 75 -8.41 7.00 -6.16
CA ASN A 75 -9.66 6.27 -5.89
C ASN A 75 -10.04 5.24 -6.98
N PRO A 76 -9.93 5.54 -8.29
CA PRO A 76 -10.11 4.55 -9.34
C PRO A 76 -9.12 3.38 -9.22
N LEU A 77 -7.87 3.68 -8.87
CA LEU A 77 -6.84 2.66 -8.69
C LEU A 77 -7.14 1.76 -7.48
N LEU A 78 -7.52 2.36 -6.35
CA LEU A 78 -7.92 1.64 -5.15
C LEU A 78 -9.11 0.72 -5.39
N ARG A 79 -10.12 1.17 -6.14
CA ARG A 79 -11.27 0.34 -6.52
C ARG A 79 -10.84 -0.83 -7.40
N SER A 80 -9.98 -0.58 -8.38
CA SER A 80 -9.42 -1.61 -9.25
C SER A 80 -8.65 -2.66 -8.45
N ALA A 81 -7.79 -2.22 -7.52
CA ALA A 81 -7.00 -3.09 -6.66
C ALA A 81 -7.88 -3.93 -5.73
N LYS A 82 -8.89 -3.33 -5.08
CA LYS A 82 -9.85 -4.06 -4.25
C LYS A 82 -10.60 -5.13 -5.06
N SER A 83 -11.03 -4.80 -6.28
CA SER A 83 -11.70 -5.75 -7.17
C SER A 83 -10.76 -6.90 -7.56
N TYR A 84 -9.50 -6.59 -7.85
CA TYR A 84 -8.49 -7.58 -8.19
C TYR A 84 -8.25 -8.56 -7.03
N LEU A 85 -8.06 -8.07 -5.80
CA LEU A 85 -7.86 -8.90 -4.61
C LEU A 85 -9.07 -9.78 -4.30
N ALA A 86 -10.29 -9.28 -4.52
CA ALA A 86 -11.51 -10.03 -4.31
C ALA A 86 -11.73 -11.15 -5.35
N LYS A 87 -11.34 -10.92 -6.62
CA LYS A 87 -11.60 -11.83 -7.74
C LYS A 87 -10.46 -12.80 -8.03
N THR A 88 -9.23 -12.43 -7.67
CA THR A 88 -8.04 -13.19 -8.02
C THR A 88 -7.54 -13.98 -6.82
N LYS A 89 -7.58 -15.32 -6.95
CA LYS A 89 -7.08 -16.22 -5.92
C LYS A 89 -5.57 -15.99 -5.69
N SER A 90 -5.23 -15.62 -4.45
CA SER A 90 -3.84 -15.55 -3.97
C SER A 90 -3.14 -16.89 -4.14
N ASP A 91 -1.87 -16.82 -4.51
CA ASP A 91 -0.98 -17.97 -4.52
C ASP A 91 -0.57 -18.33 -3.09
N SER A 92 -0.40 -19.62 -2.83
CA SER A 92 -0.17 -20.15 -1.47
C SER A 92 1.30 -20.21 -1.06
N LYS A 93 2.23 -19.94 -1.98
CA LYS A 93 3.67 -20.02 -1.73
C LYS A 93 4.41 -18.88 -2.41
N ASN A 94 5.32 -18.24 -1.68
CA ASN A 94 6.34 -17.39 -2.25
C ASN A 94 7.23 -18.25 -3.15
N THR A 95 7.39 -17.85 -4.41
CA THR A 95 8.25 -18.57 -5.34
C THR A 95 9.64 -17.93 -5.34
N LYS A 96 10.67 -18.77 -5.50
CA LYS A 96 12.08 -18.34 -5.52
C LYS A 96 12.35 -17.17 -6.49
N TYR A 97 11.57 -17.09 -7.58
CA TYR A 97 11.83 -16.20 -8.72
C TYR A 97 10.80 -15.07 -8.92
N GLY A 98 10.01 -14.74 -7.88
CA GLY A 98 9.27 -13.47 -7.87
C GLY A 98 7.76 -13.63 -7.77
N THR A 99 7.30 -13.87 -6.55
CA THR A 99 5.96 -13.45 -6.15
C THR A 99 5.96 -11.99 -5.69
N PHE A 100 4.81 -11.36 -5.84
CA PHE A 100 4.53 -10.01 -5.37
C PHE A 100 3.49 -10.07 -4.27
N GLU A 101 3.72 -9.33 -3.20
CA GLU A 101 2.68 -8.99 -2.25
C GLU A 101 2.01 -7.70 -2.70
N ILE A 102 0.69 -7.73 -2.85
CA ILE A 102 -0.12 -6.53 -3.01
C ILE A 102 -0.88 -6.35 -1.70
N THR A 103 -0.53 -5.30 -0.97
CA THR A 103 -1.17 -4.90 0.28
C THR A 103 -2.03 -3.67 0.01
N ILE A 104 -3.32 -3.76 0.32
CA ILE A 104 -4.25 -2.63 0.28
C ILE A 104 -4.60 -2.29 1.72
N GLY A 105 -4.21 -1.11 2.17
CA GLY A 105 -4.62 -0.60 3.47
C GLY A 105 -5.70 0.46 3.34
N SER A 106 -6.56 0.49 4.34
CA SER A 106 -7.54 1.55 4.57
C SER A 106 -7.64 1.76 6.10
N PRO A 107 -8.20 2.89 6.56
CA PRO A 107 -8.34 3.15 8.00
C PRO A 107 -9.02 2.03 8.79
N ALA A 108 -9.85 1.21 8.13
CA ALA A 108 -10.63 0.16 8.77
C ALA A 108 -10.06 -1.27 8.59
N GLU A 109 -9.20 -1.50 7.60
CA GLU A 109 -8.78 -2.85 7.23
C GLU A 109 -7.53 -2.84 6.34
N VAL A 110 -6.64 -3.81 6.58
CA VAL A 110 -5.50 -4.12 5.69
C VAL A 110 -5.74 -5.50 5.06
N LYS A 111 -5.75 -5.55 3.72
CA LYS A 111 -5.85 -6.79 2.94
C LYS A 111 -4.56 -7.06 2.19
N LYS A 112 -4.17 -8.33 2.12
CA LYS A 112 -2.95 -8.77 1.43
C LYS A 112 -3.26 -9.91 0.47
N GLY A 113 -2.60 -9.91 -0.67
CA GLY A 113 -2.61 -11.02 -1.62
C GLY A 113 -1.20 -11.25 -2.16
N ILE A 114 -0.79 -12.52 -2.21
CA ILE A 114 0.50 -12.93 -2.80
C ILE A 114 0.20 -13.48 -4.18
N TYR A 115 0.89 -12.96 -5.19
CA TYR A 115 0.64 -13.29 -6.59
C TYR A 115 1.92 -13.69 -7.30
N ALA A 116 1.88 -14.80 -8.02
CA ALA A 116 2.91 -15.18 -8.96
C ALA A 116 3.06 -14.10 -10.05
N ARG A 117 4.26 -14.04 -10.63
CA ARG A 117 4.65 -13.08 -11.66
C ARG A 117 3.58 -12.78 -12.72
N SER A 118 2.96 -13.81 -13.32
CA SER A 118 1.94 -13.63 -14.37
C SER A 118 0.70 -12.88 -13.86
N LYS A 119 0.20 -13.24 -12.68
CA LYS A 119 -0.93 -12.56 -12.03
C LYS A 119 -0.54 -11.14 -11.64
N ALA A 120 0.63 -10.96 -11.04
CA ALA A 120 1.16 -9.65 -10.67
C ALA A 120 1.28 -8.71 -11.90
N LEU A 121 1.75 -9.23 -13.05
CA LEU A 121 1.82 -8.48 -14.30
C LEU A 121 0.45 -7.99 -14.78
N THR A 122 -0.59 -8.84 -14.69
CA THR A 122 -1.97 -8.44 -14.99
C THR A 122 -2.41 -7.27 -14.10
N PHE A 123 -2.07 -7.31 -12.81
CA PHE A 123 -2.36 -6.21 -11.91
C PHE A 123 -1.61 -4.93 -12.30
N PHE A 124 -0.29 -5.01 -12.57
CA PHE A 124 0.49 -3.84 -12.97
C PHE A 124 -0.01 -3.21 -14.25
N ASN A 125 -0.37 -4.02 -15.25
CA ASN A 125 -0.89 -3.52 -16.51
C ASN A 125 -2.27 -2.84 -16.32
N ALA A 126 -3.13 -3.38 -15.46
CA ALA A 126 -4.39 -2.74 -15.10
C ALA A 126 -4.16 -1.41 -14.34
N ALA A 127 -3.21 -1.39 -13.40
CA ALA A 127 -2.84 -0.18 -12.65
C ALA A 127 -2.31 0.93 -13.59
N VAL A 128 -1.46 0.57 -14.54
CA VAL A 128 -0.95 1.49 -15.58
C VAL A 128 -2.11 2.05 -16.40
N GLN A 129 -3.04 1.21 -16.87
CA GLN A 129 -4.19 1.68 -17.64
C GLN A 129 -5.10 2.62 -16.84
N VAL A 130 -5.32 2.36 -15.55
CA VAL A 130 -6.12 3.23 -14.69
C VAL A 130 -5.42 4.58 -14.52
N LEU A 131 -4.13 4.60 -14.20
CA LEU A 131 -3.40 5.85 -14.01
C LEU A 131 -3.25 6.63 -15.32
N GLN A 132 -3.00 6.00 -16.46
CA GLN A 132 -2.92 6.68 -17.75
C GLN A 132 -4.21 7.44 -18.12
N LYS A 133 -5.38 6.93 -17.71
CA LYS A 133 -6.66 7.57 -17.98
C LYS A 133 -6.93 8.78 -17.08
N ASN A 134 -6.25 8.86 -15.94
CA ASN A 134 -6.49 9.87 -14.92
C ASN A 134 -5.26 10.77 -14.69
N ALA A 135 -4.17 10.59 -15.43
CA ALA A 135 -2.90 11.27 -15.20
C ALA A 135 -3.01 12.77 -15.40
N ALA A 136 -2.80 13.54 -14.33
CA ALA A 136 -2.83 14.99 -14.36
C ALA A 136 -1.51 15.64 -13.91
N ASP A 137 -0.62 14.92 -13.20
CA ASP A 137 0.53 15.51 -12.53
C ASP A 137 1.87 14.74 -12.65
N ALA A 138 2.93 15.34 -12.09
CA ALA A 138 4.29 14.79 -12.10
C ALA A 138 4.41 13.50 -11.29
N ASP A 139 3.71 13.39 -10.17
CA ASP A 139 3.78 12.23 -9.28
C ASP A 139 3.05 11.02 -9.87
N THR A 140 1.96 11.23 -10.62
CA THR A 140 1.31 10.19 -11.41
C THR A 140 2.20 9.71 -12.55
N ASN A 141 2.97 10.60 -13.18
CA ASN A 141 3.97 10.20 -14.17
C ASN A 141 5.10 9.36 -13.55
N GLU A 142 5.52 9.67 -12.33
CA GLU A 142 6.51 8.87 -11.59
C GLU A 142 5.93 7.49 -11.19
N ALA A 143 4.69 7.44 -10.72
CA ALA A 143 3.98 6.19 -10.45
C ALA A 143 3.88 5.32 -11.71
N LEU A 144 3.50 5.90 -12.84
CA LEU A 144 3.44 5.23 -14.14
C LEU A 144 4.81 4.73 -14.59
N ARG A 145 5.85 5.55 -14.46
CA ARG A 145 7.23 5.18 -14.82
C ARG A 145 7.69 3.96 -14.03
N ARG A 146 7.41 3.93 -12.72
CA ARG A 146 7.76 2.82 -11.82
C ARG A 146 6.97 1.58 -12.11
N LEU A 147 5.65 1.67 -12.25
CA LEU A 147 4.81 0.53 -12.61
C LEU A 147 5.28 -0.11 -13.91
N ARG A 148 5.54 0.70 -14.96
CA ARG A 148 6.08 0.21 -16.24
C ARG A 148 7.49 -0.37 -16.11
N SER A 149 8.34 0.21 -15.27
CA SER A 149 9.67 -0.33 -15.01
C SER A 149 9.59 -1.70 -14.33
N THR A 150 8.67 -1.85 -13.37
CA THR A 150 8.41 -3.13 -12.69
C THR A 150 7.83 -4.15 -13.65
N SER A 151 6.82 -3.80 -14.46
CA SER A 151 6.29 -4.67 -15.51
C SER A 151 7.37 -5.16 -16.47
N ARG A 152 8.23 -4.26 -16.99
CA ARG A 152 9.31 -4.64 -17.91
C ARG A 152 10.31 -5.62 -17.30
N ARG A 153 10.66 -5.42 -16.02
CA ARG A 153 11.51 -6.35 -15.27
C ARG A 153 10.83 -7.71 -15.06
N LEU A 154 9.51 -7.75 -15.07
CA LEU A 154 8.68 -8.95 -15.00
C LEU A 154 8.24 -9.50 -16.34
N GLU A 155 8.67 -8.92 -17.45
CA GLU A 155 8.52 -9.51 -18.78
C GLU A 155 9.83 -10.18 -19.21
N SER A 156 10.97 -9.68 -18.72
CA SER A 156 12.29 -10.27 -18.97
C SER A 156 12.48 -11.55 -18.13
N PRO A 157 12.82 -12.72 -18.71
CA PRO A 157 13.22 -13.87 -17.91
C PRO A 157 14.38 -13.46 -17.00
N ALA A 158 14.34 -13.90 -15.74
CA ALA A 158 15.46 -13.66 -14.83
C ALA A 158 16.65 -14.45 -15.38
N GLU A 159 17.60 -13.77 -16.02
CA GLU A 159 18.91 -14.32 -16.36
C GLU A 159 19.72 -14.64 -15.10
#